data_AF-A0A9E0Y585-F1
#
_entry.id   AF-A0A9E0Y585-F1
#
_cell.length_a   1.000
_cell.length_b   1.000
_cell.length_c   1.000
_cell.angle_alpha   90.00
_cell.angle_beta   90.00
_cell.angle_gamma   90.00
#
_symmetry.space_group_name_H-M   'P 1'
#
loop_
_entity.id
_entity.type
_entity.pdbx_description
1 polymer ?
#
loop_
_entity_poly.entity_id
_entity_poly.type
_entity_poly.pdbx_seq_one_letter_code
_entity_poly.pdbx_strand_id
1 'polypeptide(L)'
;MAVDYSKIQELLGSDAETLLGYSTPKISKDQLQVPGGDFVDRVWALSDRTPQVLRSLQTLFDNGRLRGTGYLSILPVDQGIEHSAGASFAPNPVYFDPENIVKLAIEGGCNAVASTYGVLGAVARKYAHKIPFIVKINHNELLTYPNKFDQILFGTIKEARDMGAVAVGATVYFGSDESGRQIV
;
A
#
# COMPACT_ATOMS: atom_id res chain seq x y z
N MET A 1 -3.78 3.27 23.50
CA MET A 1 -4.95 3.75 24.27
C MET A 1 -6.03 4.09 23.26
N ALA A 2 -7.23 3.51 23.37
CA ALA A 2 -8.35 3.93 22.54
C ALA A 2 -8.68 5.40 22.86
N VAL A 3 -8.86 6.24 21.85
CA VAL A 3 -9.28 7.63 22.04
C VAL A 3 -10.68 7.60 22.65
N ASP A 4 -10.86 8.28 23.76
CA ASP A 4 -12.17 8.42 24.41
C ASP A 4 -13.14 9.17 23.47
N TYR A 5 -14.37 8.67 23.33
CA TYR A 5 -15.40 9.25 22.47
C TYR A 5 -15.66 10.73 22.84
N SER A 6 -15.61 11.05 24.13
CA SER A 6 -15.75 12.43 24.62
C SER A 6 -14.67 13.37 24.07
N LYS A 7 -13.43 12.85 23.95
CA LYS A 7 -12.30 13.60 23.41
C LYS A 7 -12.43 13.84 21.91
N ILE A 8 -13.01 12.88 21.18
CA ILE A 8 -13.31 13.05 19.76
C ILE A 8 -14.34 14.16 19.58
N GLN A 9 -15.41 14.17 20.39
CA GLN A 9 -16.42 15.23 20.36
C GLN A 9 -15.82 16.62 20.65
N GLU A 10 -14.94 16.72 21.65
CA GLU A 10 -14.24 17.98 21.98
C GLU A 10 -13.40 18.50 20.80
N LEU A 11 -12.63 17.62 20.14
CA LEU A 11 -11.80 17.98 19.00
C LEU A 11 -12.62 18.43 17.78
N LEU A 12 -13.79 17.83 17.58
CA LEU A 12 -14.70 18.16 16.48
C LEU A 12 -15.56 19.40 16.77
N GLY A 13 -15.68 19.82 18.04
CA GLY A 13 -16.38 21.04 18.43
C GLY A 13 -17.82 21.08 17.91
N SER A 14 -18.16 22.14 17.19
CA SER A 14 -19.51 22.34 16.61
C SER A 14 -19.89 21.29 15.56
N ASP A 15 -18.91 20.64 14.93
CA ASP A 15 -19.16 19.65 13.88
C ASP A 15 -19.42 18.24 14.44
N ALA A 16 -19.20 18.04 15.75
CA ALA A 16 -19.28 16.74 16.39
C ALA A 16 -20.64 16.06 16.18
N GLU A 17 -21.74 16.79 16.37
CA GLU A 17 -23.10 16.23 16.21
C GLU A 17 -23.37 15.83 14.75
N THR A 18 -23.01 16.71 13.80
CA THR A 18 -23.21 16.48 12.37
C THR A 18 -22.41 15.26 11.88
N LEU A 19 -21.17 15.11 12.33
CA LEU A 19 -20.26 14.05 11.85
C LEU A 19 -20.47 12.71 12.56
N LEU A 20 -20.65 12.72 13.89
CA LEU A 20 -20.75 11.49 14.69
C LEU A 20 -22.19 11.00 14.83
N GLY A 21 -23.18 11.90 14.79
CA GLY A 21 -24.61 11.58 14.90
C GLY A 21 -25.26 11.15 13.58
N TYR A 22 -24.53 11.20 12.45
CA TYR A 22 -25.06 10.85 11.14
C TYR A 22 -25.53 9.40 11.06
N SER A 23 -26.85 9.20 10.89
CA SER A 23 -27.49 7.88 10.91
C SER A 23 -28.48 7.65 9.76
N THR A 24 -28.67 8.63 8.86
CA THR A 24 -29.61 8.56 7.73
C THR A 24 -28.87 8.56 6.38
N PRO A 25 -28.14 7.49 6.03
CA PRO A 25 -27.41 7.44 4.78
C PRO A 25 -28.35 7.34 3.57
N LYS A 26 -27.99 8.02 2.47
CA LYS A 26 -28.72 7.90 1.20
C LYS A 26 -28.67 6.48 0.63
N ILE A 27 -27.58 5.75 0.89
CA ILE A 27 -27.36 4.35 0.50
C ILE A 27 -27.15 3.55 1.79
N SER A 28 -27.96 2.51 2.04
CA SER A 28 -27.81 1.69 3.25
C SER A 28 -26.45 1.01 3.27
N LYS A 29 -25.86 0.84 4.46
CA LYS A 29 -24.63 0.07 4.67
C LYS A 29 -24.78 -1.38 4.20
N ASP A 30 -25.98 -1.95 4.26
CA ASP A 30 -26.25 -3.32 3.80
C ASP A 30 -26.10 -3.49 2.28
N GLN A 31 -26.09 -2.39 1.52
CA GLN A 31 -25.84 -2.39 0.07
C GLN A 31 -24.34 -2.30 -0.26
N LEU A 32 -23.47 -2.17 0.75
CA LEU A 32 -22.03 -2.00 0.58
C LEU A 32 -21.28 -3.29 0.93
N GLN A 33 -20.26 -3.61 0.13
CA GLN A 33 -19.28 -4.63 0.51
C GLN A 33 -18.26 -4.02 1.48
N VAL A 34 -18.60 -4.01 2.77
CA VAL A 34 -17.73 -3.44 3.80
C VAL A 34 -16.56 -4.38 4.16
N PRO A 35 -15.40 -3.82 4.56
CA PRO A 35 -14.32 -4.58 5.17
C PRO A 35 -14.80 -5.46 6.33
N GLY A 36 -14.29 -6.69 6.38
CA GLY A 36 -14.52 -7.64 7.47
C GLY A 36 -13.49 -8.76 7.45
N GLY A 37 -13.41 -9.54 8.53
CA GLY A 37 -12.48 -10.70 8.59
C GLY A 37 -12.77 -11.77 7.54
N ASP A 38 -14.00 -11.78 7.01
CA ASP A 38 -14.47 -12.67 5.94
C ASP A 38 -14.31 -12.05 4.54
N PHE A 39 -13.70 -10.87 4.39
CA PHE A 39 -13.75 -10.09 3.14
C PHE A 39 -13.19 -10.82 1.92
N VAL A 40 -12.14 -11.62 2.09
CA VAL A 40 -11.58 -12.43 0.99
C VAL A 40 -12.58 -13.48 0.52
N ASP A 41 -13.22 -14.21 1.44
CA ASP A 41 -14.19 -15.25 1.10
C ASP A 41 -15.51 -14.68 0.59
N ARG A 42 -16.02 -13.62 1.24
CA ARG A 42 -17.31 -13.02 0.90
C ARG A 42 -17.27 -12.24 -0.41
N VAL A 43 -16.15 -11.57 -0.73
CA VAL A 43 -16.05 -10.65 -1.87
C VAL A 43 -15.17 -11.20 -2.98
N TRP A 44 -13.94 -11.61 -2.66
CA TRP A 44 -12.94 -11.94 -3.67
C TRP A 44 -13.02 -13.38 -4.18
N ALA A 45 -13.41 -14.34 -3.34
CA ALA A 45 -13.47 -15.75 -3.73
C ALA A 45 -14.49 -16.04 -4.85
N LEU A 46 -15.46 -15.15 -5.05
CA LEU A 46 -16.48 -15.25 -6.11
C LEU A 46 -16.02 -14.65 -7.45
N SER A 47 -14.83 -14.05 -7.51
CA SER A 47 -14.30 -13.37 -8.70
C SER A 47 -13.48 -14.31 -9.61
N ASP A 48 -12.93 -13.77 -10.70
CA ASP A 48 -12.01 -14.46 -11.61
C ASP A 48 -10.57 -14.60 -11.08
N ARG A 49 -10.30 -14.13 -9.85
CA ARG A 49 -8.96 -14.16 -9.28
C ARG A 49 -8.50 -15.59 -9.05
N THR A 50 -7.29 -15.89 -9.53
CA THR A 50 -6.72 -17.23 -9.36
C THR A 50 -6.53 -17.57 -7.88
N PRO A 51 -6.49 -18.86 -7.51
CA PRO A 51 -6.20 -19.27 -6.13
C PRO A 51 -4.89 -18.69 -5.58
N GLN A 52 -3.90 -18.43 -6.44
CA GLN A 52 -2.65 -17.78 -6.02
C GLN A 52 -2.88 -16.32 -5.60
N VAL A 53 -3.73 -15.59 -6.32
CA VAL A 53 -4.08 -14.20 -5.96
C VAL A 53 -4.90 -14.19 -4.67
N LEU A 54 -5.84 -15.12 -4.50
CA LEU A 54 -6.62 -15.23 -3.25
C LEU A 54 -5.71 -15.51 -2.05
N ARG A 55 -4.70 -16.39 -2.19
CA ARG A 55 -3.68 -16.61 -1.15
C ARG A 55 -2.88 -15.35 -0.82
N SER A 56 -2.47 -14.59 -1.85
CA SER A 56 -1.78 -13.31 -1.64
C SER A 56 -2.66 -12.30 -0.91
N LEU A 57 -3.93 -12.18 -1.28
CA LEU A 57 -4.90 -11.31 -0.59
C LEU A 57 -5.08 -11.74 0.86
N GLN A 58 -5.29 -13.03 1.13
CA GLN A 58 -5.40 -13.55 2.49
C GLN A 58 -4.14 -13.22 3.31
N THR A 59 -2.96 -13.39 2.73
CA THR A 59 -1.68 -13.07 3.36
C THR A 59 -1.58 -11.59 3.74
N LEU A 60 -2.09 -10.69 2.89
CA LEU A 60 -2.15 -9.25 3.18
C LEU A 60 -3.15 -8.95 4.31
N PHE A 61 -4.37 -9.50 4.25
CA PHE A 61 -5.42 -9.24 5.23
C PHE A 61 -5.17 -9.87 6.61
N ASP A 62 -4.31 -10.90 6.70
CA ASP A 62 -4.00 -11.61 7.95
C ASP A 62 -2.66 -11.24 8.60
N ASN A 63 -1.91 -10.31 8.00
CA ASN A 63 -0.65 -9.84 8.58
C ASN A 63 -0.81 -8.53 9.36
N GLY A 64 0.09 -8.28 10.32
CA GLY A 64 0.17 -7.00 11.03
C GLY A 64 -0.93 -6.78 12.07
N ARG A 65 -1.07 -5.51 12.52
CA ARG A 65 -1.95 -5.10 13.61
C ARG A 65 -3.44 -5.14 13.22
N LEU A 66 -3.75 -4.91 11.95
CA LEU A 66 -5.12 -4.93 11.43
C LEU A 66 -5.56 -6.30 10.91
N ARG A 67 -4.79 -7.37 11.18
CA ARG A 67 -5.11 -8.72 10.73
C ARG A 67 -6.52 -9.15 11.07
N GLY A 68 -7.22 -9.78 10.13
CA GLY A 68 -8.57 -10.30 10.32
C GLY A 68 -9.66 -9.24 10.54
N THR A 69 -9.34 -7.94 10.40
CA THR A 69 -10.34 -6.86 10.49
C THR A 69 -10.97 -6.55 9.13
N GLY A 70 -10.36 -7.00 8.03
CA GLY A 70 -10.67 -6.59 6.67
C GLY A 70 -10.08 -5.24 6.26
N TYR A 71 -9.40 -4.52 7.17
CA TYR A 71 -8.67 -3.30 6.85
C TYR A 71 -7.18 -3.59 6.62
N LEU A 72 -6.54 -2.79 5.77
CA LEU A 72 -5.11 -2.88 5.46
C LEU A 72 -4.38 -1.60 5.87
N SER A 73 -3.23 -1.77 6.51
CA SER A 73 -2.22 -0.73 6.73
C SER A 73 -0.97 -1.11 5.95
N ILE A 74 -0.62 -0.31 4.95
CA ILE A 74 0.55 -0.53 4.11
C ILE A 74 1.50 0.64 4.35
N LEU A 75 2.79 0.37 4.50
CA LEU A 75 3.82 1.43 4.52
C LEU A 75 4.39 1.61 3.11
N PRO A 76 4.00 2.64 2.36
CA PRO A 76 4.59 2.96 1.06
C PRO A 76 5.85 3.83 1.21
N VAL A 77 6.98 3.35 0.70
CA VAL A 77 8.23 4.12 0.59
C VAL A 77 8.90 3.83 -0.75
N ASP A 78 8.45 4.49 -1.80
CA ASP A 78 9.03 4.45 -3.15
C ASP A 78 9.61 5.81 -3.59
N GLN A 79 9.35 6.87 -2.82
CA GLN A 79 9.88 8.24 -2.98
C GLN A 79 11.38 8.37 -3.30
N GLY A 80 12.21 7.40 -2.89
CA GLY A 80 13.63 7.39 -3.23
C GLY A 80 13.90 7.43 -4.74
N ILE A 81 13.01 6.85 -5.56
CA ILE A 81 13.08 6.93 -7.03
C ILE A 81 12.24 8.08 -7.61
N GLU A 82 11.10 8.41 -6.99
CA GLU A 82 10.18 9.47 -7.46
C GLU A 82 10.67 10.89 -7.13
N HIS A 83 11.57 11.06 -6.17
CA HIS A 83 12.06 12.38 -5.73
C HIS A 83 13.57 12.42 -5.51
N SER A 84 14.29 11.35 -5.85
CA SER A 84 15.67 11.06 -5.43
C SER A 84 15.83 10.70 -3.95
N ALA A 85 16.81 9.85 -3.67
CA ALA A 85 17.20 9.47 -2.31
C ALA A 85 17.68 10.67 -1.48
N GLY A 86 18.36 11.64 -2.12
CA GLY A 86 18.84 12.85 -1.46
C GLY A 86 17.69 13.68 -0.89
N ALA A 87 16.66 13.97 -1.69
CA ALA A 87 15.52 14.74 -1.19
C ALA A 87 14.69 13.97 -0.15
N SER A 88 14.55 12.66 -0.35
CA SER A 88 13.68 11.82 0.48
C SER A 88 14.26 11.43 1.83
N PHE A 89 15.57 11.16 1.89
CA PHE A 89 16.21 10.51 3.04
C PHE A 89 17.29 11.37 3.71
N ALA A 90 17.71 12.50 3.13
CA ALA A 90 18.61 13.42 3.83
C ALA A 90 18.09 13.92 5.19
N PRO A 91 16.78 14.19 5.38
CA PRO A 91 16.26 14.61 6.69
C PRO A 91 16.45 13.55 7.78
N ASN A 92 16.48 12.26 7.42
CA ASN A 92 16.78 11.17 8.34
C ASN A 92 17.65 10.10 7.67
N PRO A 93 18.99 10.25 7.75
CA PRO A 93 19.92 9.45 6.96
C PRO A 93 19.89 7.94 7.18
N VAL A 94 19.30 7.45 8.27
CA VAL A 94 19.17 6.01 8.50
C VAL A 94 18.34 5.33 7.41
N TYR A 95 17.44 6.07 6.74
CA TYR A 95 16.60 5.53 5.67
C TYR A 95 17.28 5.43 4.31
N PHE A 96 18.56 5.82 4.19
CA PHE A 96 19.38 5.38 3.06
C PHE A 96 19.65 3.87 3.10
N ASP A 97 19.61 3.25 4.28
CA ASP A 97 19.62 1.79 4.40
C ASP A 97 18.19 1.24 4.20
N PRO A 98 17.95 0.45 3.14
CA PRO A 98 16.63 -0.09 2.82
C PRO A 98 16.06 -0.99 3.94
N GLU A 99 16.89 -1.58 4.80
CA GLU A 99 16.43 -2.39 5.92
C GLU A 99 15.57 -1.59 6.91
N ASN A 100 15.87 -0.32 7.10
CA ASN A 100 15.16 0.52 8.07
C ASN A 100 13.72 0.83 7.63
N ILE A 101 13.44 0.82 6.32
CA ILE A 101 12.07 0.91 5.78
C ILE A 101 11.25 -0.32 6.21
N VAL A 102 11.83 -1.51 6.09
CA VAL A 102 11.14 -2.77 6.44
C VAL A 102 10.98 -2.91 7.95
N LYS A 103 12.00 -2.52 8.73
CA LYS A 103 11.89 -2.47 10.21
C LYS A 103 10.76 -1.55 10.64
N LEU A 104 10.68 -0.34 10.07
CA LEU A 104 9.61 0.59 10.37
C LEU A 104 8.22 0.00 10.06
N ALA A 105 8.05 -0.70 8.94
CA ALA A 105 6.78 -1.35 8.62
C ALA A 105 6.39 -2.43 9.64
N ILE A 106 7.35 -3.24 10.08
CA ILE A 106 7.14 -4.31 11.07
C ILE A 106 6.81 -3.70 12.44
N GLU A 107 7.59 -2.73 12.91
CA GLU A 107 7.36 -2.02 14.18
C GLU A 107 6.04 -1.25 14.17
N GLY A 108 5.72 -0.65 13.03
CA GLY A 108 4.45 0.00 12.74
C GLY A 108 3.27 -0.96 12.72
N GLY A 109 3.50 -2.27 12.72
CA GLY A 109 2.45 -3.30 12.67
C GLY A 109 1.68 -3.26 11.34
N CYS A 110 2.34 -2.90 10.24
CA CYS A 110 1.72 -2.84 8.93
C CYS A 110 1.39 -4.26 8.42
N ASN A 111 0.31 -4.36 7.65
CA ASN A 111 -0.05 -5.55 6.89
C ASN A 111 1.00 -5.85 5.81
N ALA A 112 1.60 -4.82 5.21
CA ALA A 112 2.61 -4.96 4.16
C ALA A 112 3.54 -3.75 4.09
N VAL A 113 4.66 -3.92 3.40
CA VAL A 113 5.56 -2.84 2.98
C VAL A 113 5.56 -2.75 1.46
N ALA A 114 5.37 -1.52 0.95
CA ALA A 114 5.42 -1.23 -0.47
C ALA A 114 6.66 -0.38 -0.77
N SER A 115 7.53 -0.84 -1.66
CA SER A 115 8.73 -0.09 -2.04
C SER A 115 9.25 -0.55 -3.39
N THR A 116 10.32 0.08 -3.87
CA THR A 116 10.92 -0.19 -5.18
C THR A 116 11.55 -1.58 -5.22
N TYR A 117 11.65 -2.14 -6.43
CA TYR A 117 12.31 -3.42 -6.68
C TYR A 117 13.71 -3.50 -6.03
N GLY A 118 14.56 -2.48 -6.20
CA GLY A 118 15.90 -2.46 -5.63
C GLY A 118 15.92 -2.44 -4.10
N VAL A 119 15.05 -1.63 -3.47
CA VAL A 119 14.95 -1.52 -2.01
C VAL A 119 14.51 -2.85 -1.39
N LEU A 120 13.43 -3.45 -1.90
CA LEU A 120 12.94 -4.72 -1.37
C LEU A 120 13.89 -5.87 -1.72
N GLY A 121 14.46 -5.88 -2.91
CA GLY A 121 15.41 -6.89 -3.37
C GLY A 121 16.66 -6.98 -2.50
N ALA A 122 17.17 -5.83 -2.03
CA ALA A 122 18.35 -5.78 -1.15
C ALA A 122 18.17 -6.55 0.16
N VAL A 123 16.93 -6.72 0.63
CA VAL A 123 16.62 -7.29 1.95
C VAL A 123 15.64 -8.48 1.89
N ALA A 124 15.24 -8.91 0.69
CA ALA A 124 14.18 -9.89 0.47
C ALA A 124 14.41 -11.22 1.20
N ARG A 125 15.61 -11.80 1.09
CA ARG A 125 15.93 -13.09 1.74
C ARG A 125 15.74 -13.04 3.27
N LYS A 126 15.89 -11.87 3.88
CA LYS A 126 15.78 -11.68 5.33
C LYS A 126 14.35 -11.43 5.80
N TYR A 127 13.48 -10.89 4.93
CA TYR A 127 12.17 -10.33 5.35
C TYR A 127 10.95 -10.74 4.54
N ALA A 128 11.07 -11.22 3.30
CA ALA A 128 9.90 -11.53 2.46
C ALA A 128 8.94 -12.58 3.07
N HIS A 129 9.45 -13.44 3.95
CA HIS A 129 8.68 -14.43 4.70
C HIS A 129 8.17 -13.92 6.07
N LYS A 130 8.48 -12.67 6.45
CA LYS A 130 8.13 -12.07 7.74
C LYS A 130 7.10 -10.94 7.62
N ILE A 131 7.13 -10.23 6.50
CA ILE A 131 6.15 -9.20 6.15
C ILE A 131 5.87 -9.26 4.65
N PRO A 132 4.60 -9.21 4.22
CA PRO A 132 4.23 -9.15 2.81
C PRO A 132 4.88 -7.98 2.09
N PHE A 133 5.50 -8.28 0.95
CA PHE A 133 6.11 -7.30 0.06
C PHE A 133 5.16 -6.94 -1.08
N ILE A 134 5.04 -5.64 -1.36
CA ILE A 134 4.37 -5.07 -2.53
C ILE A 134 5.42 -4.32 -3.35
N VAL A 135 5.81 -4.88 -4.49
CA VAL A 135 6.89 -4.29 -5.31
C VAL A 135 6.32 -3.23 -6.23
N LYS A 136 6.75 -1.98 -6.08
CA LYS A 136 6.49 -0.93 -7.07
C LYS A 136 7.30 -1.25 -8.33
N ILE A 137 6.64 -1.33 -9.49
CA ILE A 137 7.27 -1.77 -10.75
C ILE A 137 7.49 -0.66 -11.78
N ASN A 138 6.88 0.51 -11.59
CA ASN A 138 7.09 1.68 -12.44
C ASN A 138 7.39 2.94 -11.63
N HIS A 139 7.96 3.96 -12.26
CA HIS A 139 8.23 5.24 -11.63
C HIS A 139 8.20 6.39 -12.64
N ASN A 140 8.17 7.63 -12.15
CA ASN A 140 8.29 8.80 -13.00
C ASN A 140 9.74 9.00 -13.49
N GLU A 141 9.90 9.22 -14.79
CA GLU A 141 11.22 9.43 -15.43
C GLU A 141 11.79 10.84 -15.15
N LEU A 142 12.49 10.97 -14.02
CA LEU A 142 13.11 12.23 -13.57
C LEU A 142 14.61 12.32 -13.81
N LEU A 143 15.24 11.31 -14.43
CA LEU A 143 16.69 11.27 -14.67
C LEU A 143 17.09 11.77 -16.06
N THR A 144 16.15 12.35 -16.81
CA THR A 144 16.39 12.96 -18.12
C THR A 144 16.16 14.47 -18.11
N TYR A 145 16.94 15.24 -18.88
CA TYR A 145 16.71 16.67 -19.11
C TYR A 145 16.42 16.94 -20.61
N PRO A 146 15.29 17.61 -20.96
CA PRO A 146 14.21 18.03 -20.06
C PRO A 146 13.47 16.83 -19.45
N ASN A 147 12.83 17.03 -18.30
CA ASN A 147 12.09 15.99 -17.59
C ASN A 147 10.97 15.42 -18.47
N LYS A 148 10.77 14.10 -18.40
CA LYS A 148 9.67 13.41 -19.05
C LYS A 148 8.68 12.95 -17.99
N PHE A 149 7.43 13.39 -18.09
CA PHE A 149 6.38 13.01 -17.14
C PHE A 149 5.70 11.71 -17.59
N ASP A 150 6.49 10.63 -17.64
CA ASP A 150 6.03 9.32 -18.06
C ASP A 150 6.38 8.25 -17.03
N GLN A 151 5.48 7.28 -16.86
CA GLN A 151 5.67 6.12 -16.01
C GLN A 151 6.35 5.00 -16.79
N ILE A 152 7.62 4.76 -16.46
CA ILE A 152 8.43 3.71 -17.08
C ILE A 152 8.59 2.53 -16.12
N LEU A 153 8.64 1.32 -16.67
CA LEU A 153 8.88 0.10 -15.90
C LEU A 153 10.35 0.03 -15.49
N PHE A 154 10.61 -0.30 -14.23
CA PHE A 154 11.96 -0.53 -13.69
C PHE A 154 12.11 -1.90 -13.01
N GLY A 155 11.09 -2.76 -13.13
CA GLY A 155 11.13 -4.16 -12.73
C GLY A 155 10.01 -4.95 -13.40
N THR A 156 10.14 -6.27 -13.45
CA THR A 156 9.15 -7.16 -14.05
C THR A 156 8.33 -7.90 -13.00
N ILE A 157 7.12 -8.34 -13.39
CA ILE A 157 6.27 -9.18 -12.54
C ILE A 157 6.97 -10.49 -12.14
N LYS A 158 7.74 -11.07 -13.07
CA LYS A 158 8.50 -12.29 -12.82
C LYS A 158 9.53 -12.07 -11.71
N GLU A 159 10.30 -10.99 -11.78
CA GLU A 159 11.30 -10.67 -10.76
C GLU A 159 10.67 -10.39 -9.40
N ALA A 160 9.56 -9.64 -9.36
CA ALA A 160 8.82 -9.42 -8.11
C ALA A 160 8.33 -10.74 -7.49
N ARG A 161 7.81 -11.65 -8.32
CA ARG A 161 7.40 -12.99 -7.87
C ARG A 161 8.59 -13.82 -7.36
N ASP A 162 9.68 -13.85 -8.12
CA ASP A 162 10.88 -14.63 -7.77
C ASP A 162 11.55 -14.11 -6.48
N MET A 163 11.37 -12.82 -6.17
CA MET A 163 11.76 -12.21 -4.89
C MET A 163 10.92 -12.69 -3.69
N GLY A 164 9.72 -13.21 -3.93
CA GLY A 164 8.75 -13.58 -2.90
C GLY A 164 7.75 -12.47 -2.56
N ALA A 165 7.59 -11.46 -3.42
CA ALA A 165 6.53 -10.48 -3.26
C ALA A 165 5.15 -11.11 -3.48
N VAL A 166 4.15 -10.66 -2.70
CA VAL A 166 2.78 -11.18 -2.81
C VAL A 166 1.91 -10.33 -3.73
N ALA A 167 2.34 -9.09 -4.01
CA ALA A 167 1.68 -8.16 -4.91
C ALA A 167 2.67 -7.19 -5.56
N VAL A 168 2.18 -6.45 -6.55
CA VAL A 168 2.90 -5.34 -7.20
C VAL A 168 2.07 -4.06 -7.11
N GLY A 169 2.75 -2.93 -7.11
CA GLY A 169 2.14 -1.61 -7.25
C GLY A 169 2.56 -0.96 -8.56
N ALA A 170 1.64 -0.24 -9.20
CA ALA A 170 1.92 0.58 -10.37
C ALA A 170 1.16 1.90 -10.28
N THR A 171 1.78 2.99 -10.71
CA THR A 171 1.14 4.31 -10.85
C THR A 171 0.66 4.48 -12.27
N VAL A 172 -0.58 4.92 -12.45
CA VAL A 172 -1.17 5.23 -13.75
C VAL A 172 -1.71 6.65 -13.70
N TYR A 173 -1.29 7.51 -14.63
CA TYR A 173 -1.80 8.87 -14.75
C TYR A 173 -2.88 8.93 -15.82
N PHE A 174 -4.13 8.72 -15.41
CA PHE A 174 -5.28 8.82 -16.32
C PHE A 174 -5.33 10.20 -16.99
N GLY A 175 -5.52 10.21 -18.32
CA GLY A 175 -5.59 11.43 -19.12
C GLY A 175 -4.24 12.00 -19.56
N SER A 176 -3.12 11.39 -19.17
CA SER A 176 -1.81 11.68 -19.78
C SER A 176 -1.71 11.07 -21.19
N ASP A 177 -0.84 11.63 -22.04
CA ASP A 177 -0.61 11.14 -23.40
C ASP A 177 -0.26 9.65 -23.43
N GLU A 178 0.49 9.18 -22.42
CA GLU A 178 0.96 7.80 -22.28
C GLU A 178 -0.01 6.92 -21.46
N SER A 179 -1.14 7.45 -21.00
CA SER A 179 -2.07 6.72 -20.11
C SER A 179 -2.58 5.42 -20.71
N GLY A 180 -2.78 5.36 -22.03
CA GLY A 180 -3.17 4.13 -22.74
C GLY A 180 -2.17 3.00 -22.49
N ARG A 181 -0.86 3.26 -22.69
CA ARG A 181 0.22 2.30 -22.45
C ARG A 181 0.34 1.86 -20.99
N GLN A 182 -0.05 2.72 -20.05
CA GLN A 182 0.03 2.43 -18.62
C GLN A 182 -1.16 1.57 -18.12
N ILE A 183 -2.27 1.56 -18.85
CA ILE A 183 -3.50 0.83 -18.47
C ILE A 183 -3.50 -0.63 -18.96
N VAL A 184 -3.02 -0.87 -20.18
CA VAL A 184 -3.09 -2.18 -20.86
C VAL A 184 -1.80 -2.99 -20.84
#